data_AF-A0A959SFU5-F1
#
_entry.id   AF-A0A959SFU5-F1
#
_cell.length_a   1.000
_cell.length_b   1.000
_cell.length_c   1.000
_cell.angle_alpha   90.00
_cell.angle_beta   90.00
_cell.angle_gamma   90.00
#
_symmetry.space_group_name_H-M   'P 1'
#
loop_
_entity.id
_entity.type
_entity.pdbx_description
1 polymer ?
#
loop_
_entity_poly.entity_id
_entity_poly.type
_entity_poly.pdbx_seq_one_letter_code
_entity_poly.pdbx_strand_id
1 'polypeptide(L)'
;MYASVMAALLLIGCSTSALAQDTADFWAARDTVLAHGPGHSNVRVGIWDSGVDTTLFRDKLARDANGTLILGGYDAFKERQDIPMAVLPDSIAARSSELGRQLRALDDLGDGIDSEEAMAFKAWIDAQAPEEQDRSYASIDRYSGYVHGTAVADIALAGLADAEIVIARMEWWHGSPPLPCWTHEFADKEAASIRDLLDFQVAQGVRVVVMSWGRAERSYLGNLKECAPELSDSARAALAHYTVERIRAELIAGMRAAPQVLFVGAAGNQGKSLEAADQATRFSLPNFLLVGAADAEGENMDWSNYGDEVTLLGRGERVPARLP
;
A
#
# COMPACT_ATOMS: atom_id res chain seq x y z
N MET A 1 11.05 7.72 9.41
CA MET A 1 12.23 7.26 8.65
C MET A 1 11.96 5.81 8.24
N TYR A 2 12.21 5.47 6.98
CA TYR A 2 11.20 5.01 6.00
C TYR A 2 11.23 3.52 5.69
N ALA A 3 10.12 2.95 5.19
CA ALA A 3 9.94 1.51 4.99
C ALA A 3 9.23 1.20 3.66
N SER A 4 9.85 0.40 2.78
CA SER A 4 9.22 -0.20 1.60
C SER A 4 8.88 -1.68 1.85
N VAL A 5 7.83 -2.17 1.18
CA VAL A 5 7.32 -3.56 1.28
C VAL A 5 7.89 -4.37 0.11
N MET A 6 8.94 -5.18 0.35
CA MET A 6 9.52 -6.03 -0.69
C MET A 6 8.95 -7.45 -0.69
N ALA A 7 8.60 -7.88 -1.91
CA ALA A 7 8.41 -9.26 -2.30
C ALA A 7 9.74 -10.00 -2.31
N ALA A 8 9.74 -11.22 -1.78
CA ALA A 8 10.86 -12.16 -1.87
C ALA A 8 11.28 -12.43 -3.33
N LEU A 9 12.57 -12.28 -3.66
CA LEU A 9 13.21 -13.02 -4.75
C LEU A 9 14.74 -13.09 -4.65
N LEU A 10 15.26 -14.17 -5.25
CA LEU A 10 16.60 -14.74 -5.12
C LEU A 10 17.73 -13.84 -5.65
N LEU A 11 18.86 -13.92 -4.92
CA LEU A 11 20.22 -13.46 -5.28
C LEU A 11 20.72 -14.03 -6.62
N ILE A 12 21.15 -13.16 -7.54
CA ILE A 12 22.37 -13.33 -8.34
C ILE A 12 23.02 -11.95 -8.52
N GLY A 13 24.21 -11.77 -7.94
CA GLY A 13 24.96 -10.52 -8.03
C GLY A 13 25.70 -10.35 -9.37
N CYS A 14 25.89 -9.10 -9.77
CA CYS A 14 27.05 -8.69 -10.53
C CYS A 14 27.33 -7.21 -10.26
N SER A 15 28.52 -6.90 -9.73
CA SER A 15 28.96 -5.56 -9.39
C SER A 15 29.34 -4.76 -10.63
N THR A 16 28.90 -3.51 -10.71
CA THR A 16 29.65 -2.43 -11.37
C THR A 16 29.46 -1.13 -10.61
N SER A 17 30.56 -0.61 -10.07
CA SER A 17 30.66 0.73 -9.47
C SER A 17 30.77 1.79 -10.57
N ALA A 18 29.94 2.83 -10.55
CA ALA A 18 30.25 4.11 -11.17
C ALA A 18 29.32 5.25 -10.70
N LEU A 19 29.94 6.24 -10.04
CA LEU A 19 29.61 7.67 -10.01
C LEU A 19 28.35 8.12 -9.23
N ALA A 20 28.60 8.48 -7.97
CA ALA A 20 27.80 9.44 -7.22
C ALA A 20 27.83 10.81 -7.95
N GLN A 21 26.80 11.07 -8.75
CA GLN A 21 26.37 12.39 -9.14
C GLN A 21 25.23 12.76 -8.19
N ASP A 22 25.24 13.96 -7.63
CA ASP A 22 24.43 14.36 -6.46
C ASP A 22 22.91 14.20 -6.71
N THR A 23 22.37 13.03 -6.37
CA THR A 23 21.00 12.57 -6.66
C THR A 23 19.93 13.39 -5.95
N ALA A 24 20.33 14.19 -4.96
CA ALA A 24 19.48 15.15 -4.28
C ALA A 24 18.89 16.21 -5.23
N ASP A 25 19.54 16.48 -6.38
CA ASP A 25 19.10 17.53 -7.31
C ASP A 25 17.90 17.12 -8.17
N PHE A 26 17.75 15.84 -8.55
CA PHE A 26 16.69 15.42 -9.48
C PHE A 26 15.28 15.67 -8.93
N TRP A 27 15.02 15.17 -7.72
CA TRP A 27 13.72 15.29 -7.07
C TRP A 27 13.51 16.68 -6.46
N ALA A 28 14.54 17.30 -5.89
CA ALA A 28 14.42 18.66 -5.34
C ALA A 28 14.07 19.69 -6.43
N ALA A 29 14.64 19.57 -7.64
CA ALA A 29 14.32 20.45 -8.76
C ALA A 29 12.88 20.29 -9.30
N ARG A 30 12.21 19.18 -8.95
CA ARG A 30 10.82 18.87 -9.36
C ARG A 30 9.82 19.02 -8.22
N ASP A 31 10.30 19.31 -7.01
CA ASP A 31 9.44 19.52 -5.86
C ASP A 31 8.60 20.80 -6.05
N THR A 32 7.36 20.76 -5.56
CA THR A 32 6.42 21.86 -5.70
C THR A 32 5.88 22.27 -4.34
N VAL A 33 6.22 23.49 -3.92
CA VAL A 33 5.67 24.07 -2.70
C VAL A 33 4.32 24.69 -2.99
N LEU A 34 3.27 24.12 -2.41
CA LEU A 34 1.94 24.74 -2.40
C LEU A 34 1.87 25.74 -1.25
N ALA A 35 1.97 27.03 -1.58
CA ALA A 35 1.94 28.10 -0.59
C ALA A 35 0.57 28.14 0.13
N HIS A 36 0.61 28.21 1.45
CA HIS A 36 -0.57 28.56 2.25
C HIS A 36 -0.94 30.03 1.99
N GLY A 37 -2.21 30.27 1.65
CA GLY A 37 -2.73 31.60 1.34
C GLY A 37 -3.99 31.92 2.14
N PRO A 38 -4.18 33.19 2.56
CA PRO A 38 -5.42 33.58 3.22
C PRO A 38 -6.62 33.31 2.31
N GLY A 39 -7.59 32.54 2.80
CA GLY A 39 -8.82 32.18 2.08
C GLY A 39 -8.79 30.82 1.37
N HIS A 40 -7.71 30.03 1.50
CA HIS A 40 -7.72 28.65 1.03
C HIS A 40 -8.61 27.78 1.92
N SER A 41 -9.51 27.01 1.29
CA SER A 41 -10.29 25.98 1.99
C SER A 41 -9.47 24.70 2.12
N ASN A 42 -9.61 24.01 3.24
CA ASN A 42 -8.98 22.70 3.41
C ASN A 42 -9.41 21.72 2.31
N VAL A 43 -8.46 20.95 1.80
CA VAL A 43 -8.67 19.93 0.78
C VAL A 43 -8.66 18.56 1.43
N ARG A 44 -9.77 17.83 1.30
CA ARG A 44 -9.86 16.46 1.80
C ARG A 44 -9.12 15.50 0.88
N VAL A 45 -8.18 14.77 1.45
CA VAL A 45 -7.40 13.70 0.84
C VAL A 45 -7.83 12.38 1.48
N GLY A 46 -8.32 11.45 0.67
CA GLY A 46 -8.68 10.11 1.08
C GLY A 46 -7.42 9.24 1.12
N ILE A 47 -7.09 8.70 2.28
CA ILE A 47 -6.07 7.65 2.41
C ILE A 47 -6.81 6.33 2.43
N TRP A 48 -6.79 5.63 1.30
CA TRP A 48 -7.45 4.35 1.13
C TRP A 48 -6.43 3.22 1.21
N ASP A 49 -6.21 2.74 2.43
CA ASP A 49 -5.13 1.80 2.74
C ASP A 49 -5.39 1.04 4.06
N SER A 50 -4.37 0.48 4.70
CA SER A 50 -4.43 -0.38 5.89
C SER A 50 -4.89 0.29 7.17
N GLY A 51 -4.95 1.63 7.16
CA GLY A 51 -5.28 2.47 8.31
C GLY A 51 -4.24 3.56 8.53
N VAL A 52 -4.58 4.54 9.38
CA VAL A 52 -3.74 5.70 9.66
C VAL A 52 -3.65 5.93 11.16
N ASP A 53 -2.44 6.04 11.70
CA ASP A 53 -2.24 6.45 13.09
C ASP A 53 -2.60 7.92 13.28
N THR A 54 -3.80 8.13 13.79
CA THR A 54 -4.36 9.45 14.09
C THR A 54 -3.51 10.30 15.04
N THR A 55 -2.61 9.70 15.84
CA THR A 55 -1.78 10.44 16.78
C THR A 55 -0.68 11.26 16.07
N LEU A 56 -0.24 10.84 14.88
CA LEU A 56 0.76 11.53 14.06
C LEU A 56 0.19 12.68 13.22
N PHE A 57 -1.13 12.74 13.08
CA PHE A 57 -1.84 13.62 12.16
C PHE A 57 -2.94 14.46 12.84
N ARG A 58 -2.89 14.68 14.16
CA ARG A 58 -3.98 15.28 14.94
C ARG A 58 -4.62 16.53 14.31
N ASP A 59 -3.80 17.41 13.74
CA ASP A 59 -4.20 18.69 13.13
C ASP A 59 -4.56 18.59 11.64
N LYS A 60 -4.46 17.38 11.08
CA LYS A 60 -4.68 17.05 9.67
C LYS A 60 -5.81 16.05 9.48
N LEU A 61 -6.57 15.71 10.52
CA LEU A 61 -7.69 14.78 10.39
C LEU A 61 -8.98 15.51 10.04
N ALA A 62 -9.64 15.07 8.98
CA ALA A 62 -10.95 15.60 8.61
C ALA A 62 -11.99 15.24 9.68
N ARG A 63 -12.81 16.21 10.05
CA ARG A 63 -13.88 16.04 11.03
C ARG A 63 -15.21 16.49 10.47
N ASP A 64 -16.28 15.87 10.95
CA ASP A 64 -17.64 16.27 10.63
C ASP A 64 -18.05 17.53 11.42
N ALA A 65 -19.29 17.99 11.23
CA ALA A 65 -19.82 19.15 11.93
C ALA A 65 -19.89 18.99 13.47
N ASN A 66 -19.84 17.75 13.98
CA ASN A 66 -19.84 17.45 15.41
C ASN A 66 -18.41 17.31 15.96
N GLY A 67 -17.39 17.45 15.14
CA GLY A 67 -15.99 17.24 15.51
C GLY A 67 -15.57 15.76 15.54
N THR A 68 -16.42 14.84 15.08
CA THR A 68 -16.11 13.42 14.98
C THR A 68 -15.20 13.16 13.79
N LEU A 69 -14.20 12.29 13.97
CA LEU A 69 -13.29 11.88 12.91
C LEU A 69 -14.07 11.25 11.74
N ILE A 70 -13.81 11.72 10.52
CA ILE A 70 -14.38 11.13 9.32
C ILE A 70 -13.53 9.93 8.92
N LEU A 71 -14.05 8.73 9.15
CA LEU A 71 -13.42 7.48 8.75
C LEU A 71 -14.47 6.44 8.36
N GLY A 72 -14.10 5.56 7.44
CA GLY A 72 -14.83 4.34 7.09
C GLY A 72 -13.84 3.19 7.01
N GLY A 73 -14.23 1.99 7.42
CA GLY A 73 -13.30 0.86 7.41
C GLY A 73 -13.95 -0.50 7.34
N TYR A 74 -13.18 -1.48 6.83
CA TYR A 74 -13.55 -2.89 6.81
C TYR A 74 -12.42 -3.74 7.37
N ASP A 75 -12.80 -4.78 8.12
CA ASP A 75 -11.85 -5.77 8.64
C ASP A 75 -11.46 -6.83 7.58
N ALA A 76 -10.61 -7.78 7.97
CA ALA A 76 -10.15 -8.84 7.07
C ALA A 76 -11.29 -9.76 6.58
N PHE A 77 -12.43 -9.78 7.27
CA PHE A 77 -13.65 -10.56 6.96
C PHE A 77 -14.68 -9.76 6.16
N LYS A 78 -14.34 -8.53 5.75
CA LYS A 78 -15.23 -7.62 5.00
C LYS A 78 -16.47 -7.25 5.78
N GLU A 79 -16.34 -7.21 7.10
CA GLU A 79 -17.34 -6.65 7.98
C GLU A 79 -16.98 -5.20 8.30
N ARG A 80 -17.98 -4.33 8.32
CA ARG A 80 -17.80 -2.89 8.53
C ARG A 80 -17.21 -2.65 9.93
N GLN A 81 -16.06 -2.01 9.99
CA GLN A 81 -15.36 -1.69 11.22
C GLN A 81 -14.65 -0.33 11.10
N ASP A 82 -15.35 0.68 11.59
CA ASP A 82 -14.95 2.08 11.57
C ASP A 82 -13.99 2.39 12.73
N ILE A 83 -12.76 1.88 12.59
CA ILE A 83 -11.60 2.23 13.41
C ILE A 83 -10.45 2.69 12.51
N PRO A 84 -9.59 3.61 12.97
CA PRO A 84 -8.55 4.20 12.14
C PRO A 84 -7.43 3.21 11.78
N MET A 85 -7.17 2.22 12.64
CA MET A 85 -6.16 1.18 12.45
C MET A 85 -6.69 -0.16 12.95
N ALA A 86 -6.19 -1.26 12.37
CA ALA A 86 -6.47 -2.60 12.87
C ALA A 86 -5.94 -2.79 14.31
N VAL A 87 -6.53 -3.70 15.07
CA VAL A 87 -5.99 -4.04 16.40
C VAL A 87 -4.87 -5.06 16.22
N LEU A 88 -3.64 -4.66 16.55
CA LEU A 88 -2.51 -5.59 16.60
C LEU A 88 -2.66 -6.55 17.77
N PRO A 89 -2.33 -7.85 17.61
CA PRO A 89 -2.18 -8.75 18.76
C PRO A 89 -1.06 -8.25 19.67
N ASP A 90 -1.21 -8.50 20.97
CA ASP A 90 -0.23 -8.09 21.99
C ASP A 90 1.20 -8.57 21.65
N SER A 91 1.33 -9.75 21.06
CA SER A 91 2.63 -10.32 20.65
C SER A 91 3.36 -9.50 19.59
N ILE A 92 2.62 -8.73 18.77
CA ILE A 92 3.17 -7.82 17.75
C ILE A 92 3.26 -6.40 18.32
N ALA A 93 2.21 -5.93 18.99
CA ALA A 93 2.15 -4.59 19.57
C ALA A 93 3.29 -4.30 20.55
N ALA A 94 3.65 -5.28 21.40
CA ALA A 94 4.77 -5.15 22.34
C ALA A 94 6.14 -5.04 21.66
N ARG A 95 6.24 -5.44 20.38
CA ARG A 95 7.48 -5.47 19.59
C ARG A 95 7.54 -4.40 18.50
N SER A 96 6.56 -3.49 18.41
CA SER A 96 6.47 -2.50 17.32
C SER A 96 7.78 -1.73 17.06
N SER A 97 8.49 -1.29 18.11
CA SER A 97 9.77 -0.60 17.95
C SER A 97 10.87 -1.48 17.33
N GLU A 98 10.91 -2.75 17.71
CA GLU A 98 11.83 -3.75 17.15
C GLU A 98 11.48 -4.04 15.69
N LEU A 99 10.21 -4.35 15.42
CA LEU A 99 9.71 -4.65 14.08
C LEU A 99 9.90 -3.46 13.13
N GLY A 100 9.72 -2.22 13.60
CA GLY A 100 10.01 -1.02 12.83
C GLY A 100 11.49 -0.84 12.50
N ARG A 101 12.41 -1.28 13.36
CA ARG A 101 13.86 -1.32 13.02
C ARG A 101 14.15 -2.42 12.00
N GLN A 102 13.59 -3.62 12.18
CA GLN A 102 13.76 -4.75 11.27
C GLN A 102 13.22 -4.43 9.88
N LEU A 103 12.08 -3.74 9.80
CA LEU A 103 11.49 -3.30 8.54
C LEU A 103 12.42 -2.32 7.79
N ARG A 104 13.07 -1.39 8.50
CA ARG A 104 14.10 -0.51 7.89
C ARG A 104 15.34 -1.28 7.44
N ALA A 105 15.78 -2.24 8.24
CA ALA A 105 16.92 -3.07 7.88
C ALA A 105 16.64 -3.91 6.63
N LEU A 106 15.40 -4.39 6.44
CA LEU A 106 14.98 -5.06 5.21
C LEU A 106 14.96 -4.12 4.00
N ASP A 107 14.53 -2.88 4.18
CA ASP A 107 14.57 -1.83 3.15
C ASP A 107 16.02 -1.60 2.68
N ASP A 108 16.93 -1.36 3.62
CA ASP A 108 18.36 -1.18 3.33
C ASP A 108 18.97 -2.40 2.61
N LEU A 109 18.63 -3.63 3.03
CA LEU A 109 19.09 -4.85 2.37
C LEU A 109 18.55 -4.97 0.93
N GLY A 110 17.30 -4.60 0.70
CA GLY A 110 16.67 -4.61 -0.63
C GLY A 110 17.36 -3.65 -1.59
N ASP A 111 17.79 -2.50 -1.09
CA ASP A 111 18.50 -1.46 -1.85
C ASP A 111 20.03 -1.71 -1.94
N GLY A 112 20.52 -2.83 -1.41
CA GLY A 112 21.96 -3.17 -1.42
C GLY A 112 22.81 -2.27 -0.52
N ILE A 113 22.22 -1.69 0.53
CA ILE A 113 22.88 -0.81 1.50
C ILE A 113 23.37 -1.61 2.70
N ASP A 114 24.69 -1.58 2.91
CA ASP A 114 25.34 -2.21 4.07
C ASP A 114 25.29 -1.31 5.32
N SER A 115 24.09 -1.02 5.83
CA SER A 115 23.92 -0.29 7.09
C SER A 115 24.24 -1.16 8.31
N GLU A 116 24.54 -0.54 9.46
CA GLU A 116 24.76 -1.28 10.71
C GLU A 116 23.52 -2.12 11.08
N GLU A 117 22.33 -1.55 10.88
CA GLU A 117 21.05 -2.22 11.09
C GLU A 117 20.82 -3.39 10.12
N ALA A 118 21.13 -3.22 8.82
CA ALA A 118 21.04 -4.27 7.82
C ALA A 118 21.95 -5.46 8.14
N MET A 119 23.21 -5.18 8.47
CA MET A 119 24.18 -6.22 8.86
C MET A 119 23.76 -6.94 10.15
N ALA A 120 23.28 -6.20 11.16
CA ALA A 120 22.80 -6.78 12.40
C ALA A 120 21.55 -7.65 12.19
N PHE A 121 20.61 -7.19 11.36
CA PHE A 121 19.43 -7.96 11.01
C PHE A 121 19.78 -9.26 10.27
N LYS A 122 20.68 -9.18 9.28
CA LYS A 122 21.16 -10.35 8.54
C LYS A 122 21.79 -11.37 9.47
N ALA A 123 22.70 -10.94 10.36
CA ALA A 123 23.32 -11.83 11.33
C ALA A 123 22.30 -12.46 12.30
N TRP A 124 21.27 -11.71 12.70
CA TRP A 124 20.21 -12.20 13.58
C TRP A 124 19.30 -13.23 12.90
N ILE A 125 18.91 -13.02 11.64
CA ILE A 125 18.13 -14.01 10.86
C ILE A 125 18.98 -15.25 10.55
N ASP A 126 20.23 -15.09 10.11
CA ASP A 126 21.10 -16.20 9.73
C ASP A 126 21.42 -17.14 10.93
N ALA A 127 21.28 -16.64 12.16
CA ALA A 127 21.46 -17.42 13.39
C ALA A 127 20.23 -18.27 13.79
N GLN A 128 19.08 -18.07 13.15
CA GLN A 128 17.82 -18.75 13.47
C GLN A 128 17.65 -20.07 12.70
N ALA A 129 16.88 -20.99 13.27
CA ALA A 129 16.39 -22.14 12.50
C ALA A 129 15.38 -21.69 11.43
N PRO A 130 15.19 -22.44 10.32
CA PRO A 130 14.28 -22.04 9.24
C PRO A 130 12.86 -21.70 9.71
N GLU A 131 12.29 -22.49 10.62
CA GLU A 131 10.94 -22.23 11.17
C GLU A 131 10.87 -20.92 12.00
N GLU A 132 11.97 -20.56 12.65
CA GLU A 132 12.08 -19.29 13.39
C GLU A 132 12.22 -18.10 12.44
N GLN A 133 12.96 -18.27 11.34
CA GLN A 133 13.03 -17.27 10.27
C GLN A 133 11.64 -17.00 9.70
N ASP A 134 10.88 -18.05 9.38
CA ASP A 134 9.51 -17.92 8.86
C ASP A 134 8.61 -17.15 9.84
N ARG A 135 8.67 -17.45 11.15
CA ARG A 135 7.93 -16.70 12.18
C ARG A 135 8.37 -15.24 12.30
N SER A 136 9.68 -14.97 12.17
CA SER A 136 10.24 -13.63 12.20
C SER A 136 9.73 -12.81 11.02
N TYR A 137 9.85 -13.33 9.80
CA TYR A 137 9.32 -12.69 8.59
C TYR A 137 7.82 -12.47 8.65
N ALA A 138 7.03 -13.46 9.10
CA ALA A 138 5.59 -13.30 9.25
C ALA A 138 5.21 -12.17 10.23
N SER A 139 5.99 -11.99 11.31
CA SER A 139 5.79 -10.88 12.26
C SER A 139 6.11 -9.52 11.62
N ILE A 140 7.19 -9.46 10.83
CA ILE A 140 7.60 -8.24 10.12
C ILE A 140 6.58 -7.88 9.05
N ASP A 141 6.13 -8.84 8.25
CA ASP A 141 5.11 -8.64 7.20
C ASP A 141 3.79 -8.15 7.78
N ARG A 142 3.36 -8.72 8.91
CA ARG A 142 2.16 -8.26 9.61
C ARG A 142 2.30 -6.82 10.10
N TYR A 143 3.44 -6.47 10.68
CA TYR A 143 3.69 -5.12 11.14
C TYR A 143 3.83 -4.13 9.98
N SER A 144 4.48 -4.53 8.89
CA SER A 144 4.62 -3.77 7.64
C SER A 144 3.25 -3.40 7.08
N GLY A 145 2.34 -4.37 6.94
CA GLY A 145 0.96 -4.10 6.53
C GLY A 145 0.21 -3.17 7.49
N TYR A 146 0.43 -3.30 8.80
CA TYR A 146 -0.18 -2.41 9.81
C TYR A 146 0.27 -0.95 9.69
N VAL A 147 1.56 -0.69 9.41
CA VAL A 147 2.09 0.68 9.34
C VAL A 147 1.95 1.32 7.95
N HIS A 148 1.67 0.52 6.92
CA HIS A 148 1.68 0.96 5.52
C HIS A 148 0.80 2.17 5.23
N GLY A 149 -0.48 2.17 5.61
CA GLY A 149 -1.36 3.31 5.38
C GLY A 149 -0.95 4.59 6.13
N THR A 150 -0.30 4.44 7.29
CA THR A 150 0.27 5.58 8.03
C THR A 150 1.45 6.18 7.27
N ALA A 151 2.31 5.34 6.69
CA ALA A 151 3.41 5.78 5.85
C ALA A 151 2.91 6.49 4.59
N VAL A 152 1.91 5.92 3.91
CA VAL A 152 1.26 6.52 2.73
C VAL A 152 0.66 7.88 3.07
N ALA A 153 -0.02 8.01 4.22
CA ALA A 153 -0.57 9.27 4.68
C ALA A 153 0.52 10.34 4.91
N ASP A 154 1.65 9.95 5.50
CA ASP A 154 2.76 10.88 5.76
C ASP A 154 3.38 11.41 4.47
N ILE A 155 3.62 10.52 3.50
CA ILE A 155 4.16 10.86 2.19
C ILE A 155 3.17 11.74 1.43
N ALA A 156 1.90 11.36 1.37
CA ALA A 156 0.88 12.06 0.60
C ALA A 156 0.61 13.48 1.10
N LEU A 157 0.81 13.75 2.40
CA LEU A 157 0.58 15.06 2.99
C LEU A 157 1.86 15.88 3.22
N ALA A 158 3.03 15.36 2.83
CA ALA A 158 4.29 16.08 2.98
C ALA A 158 4.22 17.45 2.29
N GLY A 159 4.45 18.52 3.06
CA GLY A 159 4.39 19.90 2.56
C GLY A 159 2.98 20.45 2.29
N LEU A 160 1.91 19.68 2.50
CA LEU A 160 0.53 20.10 2.21
C LEU A 160 -0.14 20.75 3.43
N ALA A 161 0.00 22.08 3.56
CA ALA A 161 -0.51 22.85 4.70
C ALA A 161 -2.03 22.77 4.87
N ASP A 162 -2.78 22.75 3.78
CA ASP A 162 -4.25 22.82 3.78
C ASP A 162 -4.92 21.45 3.57
N ALA A 163 -4.17 20.35 3.61
CA ALA A 163 -4.73 19.00 3.44
C ALA A 163 -5.31 18.43 4.75
N GLU A 164 -6.46 17.77 4.64
CA GLU A 164 -7.08 16.98 5.71
C GLU A 164 -7.32 15.54 5.26
N ILE A 165 -7.09 14.57 6.15
CA ILE A 165 -7.20 13.15 5.90
C ILE A 165 -8.63 12.67 6.17
N VAL A 166 -9.22 12.02 5.17
CA VAL A 166 -10.34 11.09 5.33
C VAL A 166 -9.77 9.68 5.29
N ILE A 167 -10.05 8.86 6.30
CA ILE A 167 -9.50 7.50 6.39
C ILE A 167 -10.50 6.52 5.75
N ALA A 168 -10.06 5.77 4.74
CA ALA A 168 -10.79 4.64 4.16
C ALA A 168 -9.98 3.37 4.41
N ARG A 169 -10.22 2.70 5.54
CA ARG A 169 -9.43 1.55 5.97
C ARG A 169 -9.88 0.27 5.27
N MET A 170 -8.92 -0.48 4.74
CA MET A 170 -9.13 -1.85 4.31
C MET A 170 -8.10 -2.76 4.96
N GLU A 171 -8.57 -3.82 5.61
CA GLU A 171 -7.69 -4.78 6.26
C GLU A 171 -7.45 -6.02 5.38
N TRP A 172 -6.26 -6.59 5.54
CA TRP A 172 -5.86 -7.86 4.94
C TRP A 172 -5.74 -8.93 6.00
N TRP A 173 -5.95 -10.18 5.58
CA TRP A 173 -5.62 -11.31 6.43
C TRP A 173 -4.10 -11.49 6.48
N HIS A 174 -3.56 -11.73 7.69
CA HIS A 174 -2.13 -11.88 7.94
C HIS A 174 -1.73 -13.27 8.45
N GLY A 175 -2.68 -14.20 8.56
CA GLY A 175 -2.42 -15.57 9.00
C GLY A 175 -2.20 -16.54 7.83
N SER A 176 -1.72 -17.73 8.16
CA SER A 176 -1.52 -18.86 7.26
C SER A 176 -2.14 -20.10 7.92
N PRO A 177 -3.12 -20.78 7.30
CA PRO A 177 -3.77 -20.45 6.03
C PRO A 177 -4.68 -19.20 6.09
N PRO A 178 -5.07 -18.66 4.93
CA PRO A 178 -6.02 -17.56 4.87
C PRO A 178 -7.40 -17.92 5.44
N LEU A 179 -7.94 -17.04 6.31
CA LEU A 179 -9.28 -17.17 6.87
C LEU A 179 -10.10 -15.87 6.66
N PRO A 180 -11.33 -15.96 6.14
CA PRO A 180 -11.95 -17.17 5.57
C PRO A 180 -11.22 -17.58 4.29
N CYS A 181 -11.31 -18.87 3.92
CA CYS A 181 -10.84 -19.27 2.60
C CYS A 181 -11.69 -18.58 1.52
N TRP A 182 -11.07 -18.22 0.40
CA TRP A 182 -11.71 -17.37 -0.61
C TRP A 182 -12.85 -18.11 -1.31
N THR A 183 -13.99 -17.45 -1.48
CA THR A 183 -15.19 -17.98 -2.16
C THR A 183 -15.79 -16.91 -3.06
N HIS A 184 -16.74 -17.29 -3.94
CA HIS A 184 -17.49 -16.30 -4.73
C HIS A 184 -18.25 -15.30 -3.86
N GLU A 185 -18.89 -15.77 -2.78
CA GLU A 185 -19.57 -14.88 -1.83
C GLU A 185 -18.59 -13.88 -1.20
N PHE A 186 -17.39 -14.34 -0.83
CA PHE A 186 -16.38 -13.47 -0.25
C PHE A 186 -15.81 -12.48 -1.27
N ALA A 187 -15.66 -12.89 -2.53
CA ALA A 187 -15.30 -12.00 -3.63
C ALA A 187 -16.35 -10.91 -3.86
N ASP A 188 -17.64 -11.25 -3.78
CA ASP A 188 -18.73 -10.28 -3.88
C ASP A 188 -18.76 -9.31 -2.68
N LYS A 189 -18.47 -9.81 -1.46
CA LYS A 189 -18.29 -8.96 -0.27
C LYS A 189 -17.10 -8.00 -0.40
N GLU A 190 -15.95 -8.46 -0.90
CA GLU A 190 -14.78 -7.62 -1.17
C GLU A 190 -15.15 -6.50 -2.17
N ALA A 191 -15.75 -6.85 -3.31
CA ALA A 191 -16.18 -5.87 -4.31
C ALA A 191 -17.19 -4.86 -3.73
N ALA A 192 -18.17 -5.32 -2.93
CA ALA A 192 -19.13 -4.46 -2.26
C ALA A 192 -18.46 -3.50 -1.25
N SER A 193 -17.48 -3.98 -0.48
CA SER A 193 -16.71 -3.13 0.45
C SER A 193 -15.90 -2.05 -0.27
N ILE A 194 -15.38 -2.37 -1.46
CA ILE A 194 -14.61 -1.43 -2.29
C ILE A 194 -15.53 -0.34 -2.85
N ARG A 195 -16.72 -0.71 -3.35
CA ARG A 195 -17.73 0.25 -3.76
C ARG A 195 -18.13 1.16 -2.58
N ASP A 196 -18.43 0.58 -1.42
CA ASP A 196 -18.85 1.34 -0.24
C ASP A 196 -17.79 2.36 0.21
N LEU A 197 -16.51 1.96 0.29
CA LEU A 197 -15.42 2.88 0.65
C LEU A 197 -15.17 3.96 -0.40
N LEU A 198 -15.36 3.66 -1.69
CA LEU A 198 -15.30 4.67 -2.75
C LEU A 198 -16.43 5.69 -2.59
N ASP A 199 -17.67 5.21 -2.51
CA ASP A 199 -18.87 6.05 -2.36
C ASP A 199 -18.80 6.90 -1.09
N PHE A 200 -18.32 6.32 0.01
CA PHE A 200 -18.04 7.03 1.25
C PHE A 200 -17.09 8.20 1.03
N GLN A 201 -15.92 7.99 0.43
CA GLN A 201 -14.96 9.07 0.20
C GLN A 201 -15.53 10.18 -0.67
N VAL A 202 -16.26 9.82 -1.73
CA VAL A 202 -16.95 10.79 -2.60
C VAL A 202 -17.98 11.60 -1.81
N ALA A 203 -18.80 10.94 -1.00
CA ALA A 203 -19.81 11.58 -0.15
C ALA A 203 -19.19 12.50 0.92
N GLN A 204 -17.99 12.16 1.39
CA GLN A 204 -17.21 13.01 2.31
C GLN A 204 -16.46 14.14 1.60
N GLY A 205 -16.68 14.36 0.31
CA GLY A 205 -16.09 15.49 -0.42
C GLY A 205 -14.58 15.39 -0.61
N VAL A 206 -14.03 14.17 -0.58
CA VAL A 206 -12.62 13.93 -0.93
C VAL A 206 -12.34 14.41 -2.36
N ARG A 207 -11.20 15.07 -2.56
CA ARG A 207 -10.76 15.56 -3.89
C ARG A 207 -9.64 14.74 -4.49
N VAL A 208 -8.82 14.11 -3.66
CA VAL A 208 -7.74 13.20 -4.08
C VAL A 208 -7.83 11.94 -3.24
N VAL A 209 -7.87 10.77 -3.85
CA VAL A 209 -7.85 9.46 -3.19
C VAL A 209 -6.54 8.78 -3.52
N VAL A 210 -5.76 8.43 -2.50
CA VAL A 210 -4.48 7.70 -2.63
C VAL A 210 -4.71 6.23 -2.29
N MET A 211 -4.35 5.35 -3.22
CA MET A 211 -4.57 3.91 -3.18
C MET A 211 -3.24 3.18 -3.38
N SER A 212 -2.55 2.83 -2.29
CA SER A 212 -1.28 2.09 -2.36
C SER A 212 -1.52 0.57 -2.38
N TRP A 213 -2.43 0.12 -3.24
CA TRP A 213 -2.82 -1.28 -3.41
C TRP A 213 -3.36 -1.53 -4.83
N GLY A 214 -3.32 -2.80 -5.26
CA GLY A 214 -3.76 -3.18 -6.62
C GLY A 214 -4.75 -4.34 -6.71
N ARG A 215 -4.77 -5.27 -5.74
CA ARG A 215 -5.54 -6.52 -5.77
C ARG A 215 -5.29 -7.35 -7.05
N ALA A 216 -4.21 -8.13 -7.05
CA ALA A 216 -3.79 -8.95 -8.19
C ALA A 216 -4.26 -10.40 -8.09
N GLU A 217 -4.55 -11.04 -9.23
CA GLU A 217 -4.95 -12.46 -9.31
C GLU A 217 -3.97 -13.37 -8.58
N ARG A 218 -2.67 -13.11 -8.71
CA ARG A 218 -1.59 -13.87 -8.06
C ARG A 218 -1.79 -14.01 -6.56
N SER A 219 -2.22 -12.95 -5.88
CA SER A 219 -2.41 -12.97 -4.43
C SER A 219 -3.56 -13.90 -4.04
N TYR A 220 -4.66 -13.88 -4.80
CA TYR A 220 -5.78 -14.79 -4.58
C TYR A 220 -5.41 -16.24 -4.91
N LEU A 221 -4.65 -16.47 -5.99
CA LEU A 221 -4.14 -17.79 -6.35
C LEU A 221 -3.23 -18.37 -5.27
N GLY A 222 -2.33 -17.56 -4.69
CA GLY A 222 -1.48 -17.97 -3.56
C GLY A 222 -2.31 -18.42 -2.37
N ASN A 223 -3.26 -17.58 -1.96
CA ASN A 223 -4.16 -17.86 -0.84
C ASN A 223 -4.99 -19.14 -1.06
N LEU A 224 -5.55 -19.31 -2.26
CA LEU A 224 -6.37 -20.46 -2.63
C LEU A 224 -5.56 -21.77 -2.69
N LYS A 225 -4.29 -21.71 -3.09
CA LYS A 225 -3.41 -22.90 -3.06
C LYS A 225 -3.22 -23.42 -1.63
N GLU A 226 -3.23 -22.52 -0.66
CA GLU A 226 -3.00 -22.83 0.74
C GLU A 226 -4.28 -23.29 1.45
N CYS A 227 -5.37 -22.54 1.32
CA CYS A 227 -6.62 -22.81 2.06
C CYS A 227 -7.60 -23.74 1.34
N ALA A 228 -7.45 -23.94 0.03
CA ALA A 228 -8.28 -24.83 -0.79
C ALA A 228 -7.42 -25.76 -1.67
N PRO A 229 -6.60 -26.63 -1.06
CA PRO A 229 -5.74 -27.55 -1.80
C PRO A 229 -6.53 -28.55 -2.67
N GLU A 230 -7.79 -28.82 -2.34
CA GLU A 230 -8.70 -29.71 -3.06
C GLU A 230 -9.27 -29.12 -4.36
N LEU A 231 -9.24 -27.80 -4.52
CA LEU A 231 -9.65 -27.15 -5.77
C LEU A 231 -8.59 -27.36 -6.86
N SER A 232 -9.05 -27.68 -8.08
CA SER A 232 -8.17 -27.73 -9.25
C SER A 232 -7.55 -26.36 -9.53
N ASP A 233 -6.39 -26.33 -10.20
CA ASP A 233 -5.74 -25.08 -10.60
C ASP A 233 -6.64 -24.18 -11.44
N SER A 234 -7.42 -24.78 -12.35
CA SER A 234 -8.40 -24.04 -13.17
C SER A 234 -9.51 -23.43 -12.33
N ALA A 235 -10.01 -24.12 -11.30
CA ALA A 235 -11.03 -23.59 -10.41
C ALA A 235 -10.48 -22.43 -9.55
N ARG A 236 -9.25 -22.56 -9.06
CA ARG A 236 -8.57 -21.47 -8.32
C ARG A 236 -8.37 -20.24 -9.20
N ALA A 237 -7.91 -20.44 -10.44
CA ALA A 237 -7.73 -19.36 -11.41
C ALA A 237 -9.05 -18.67 -11.75
N ALA A 238 -10.12 -19.43 -12.01
CA ALA A 238 -11.44 -18.86 -12.29
C ALA A 238 -11.96 -17.99 -11.13
N LEU A 239 -11.74 -18.40 -9.89
CA LEU A 239 -12.17 -17.64 -8.71
C LEU A 239 -11.30 -16.39 -8.46
N ALA A 240 -9.98 -16.49 -8.66
CA ALA A 240 -9.09 -15.34 -8.60
C ALA A 240 -9.47 -14.28 -9.64
N HIS A 241 -9.67 -14.72 -10.89
CA HIS A 241 -10.12 -13.88 -12.00
C HIS A 241 -11.47 -13.23 -11.72
N TYR A 242 -12.46 -14.02 -11.29
CA TYR A 242 -13.77 -13.51 -10.89
C TYR A 242 -13.65 -12.38 -9.86
N THR A 243 -12.80 -12.56 -8.85
CA THR A 243 -12.59 -11.56 -7.80
C THR A 243 -12.03 -10.26 -8.38
N VAL A 244 -10.96 -10.35 -9.17
CA VAL A 244 -10.30 -9.17 -9.77
C VAL A 244 -11.26 -8.41 -10.68
N GLU A 245 -12.00 -9.11 -11.55
CA GLU A 245 -12.96 -8.47 -12.46
C GLU A 245 -14.12 -7.79 -11.71
N ARG A 246 -14.64 -8.41 -10.65
CA ARG A 246 -15.69 -7.78 -9.82
C ARG A 246 -15.19 -6.49 -9.21
N ILE A 247 -14.00 -6.49 -8.61
CA ILE A 247 -13.39 -5.29 -8.02
C ILE A 247 -13.16 -4.21 -9.07
N ARG A 248 -12.56 -4.59 -10.21
CA ARG A 248 -12.28 -3.69 -11.34
C ARG A 248 -13.56 -3.02 -11.84
N ALA A 249 -14.64 -3.78 -11.98
CA ALA A 249 -15.93 -3.25 -12.42
C ALA A 249 -16.48 -2.19 -11.46
N GLU A 250 -16.42 -2.42 -10.14
CA GLU A 250 -16.87 -1.44 -9.13
C GLU A 250 -16.00 -0.18 -9.15
N LEU A 251 -14.67 -0.33 -9.26
CA LEU A 251 -13.75 0.82 -9.37
C LEU A 251 -14.03 1.66 -10.62
N ILE A 252 -14.14 1.03 -11.80
CA ILE A 252 -14.43 1.75 -13.05
C ILE A 252 -15.77 2.48 -12.96
N ALA A 253 -16.81 1.82 -12.43
CA ALA A 253 -18.13 2.42 -12.30
C ALA A 253 -18.11 3.63 -11.33
N GLY A 254 -17.56 3.45 -10.13
CA GLY A 254 -17.50 4.49 -9.10
C GLY A 254 -16.63 5.68 -9.51
N MET A 255 -15.42 5.42 -10.04
CA MET A 255 -14.52 6.50 -10.47
C MET A 255 -15.09 7.31 -11.64
N ARG A 256 -15.79 6.67 -12.59
CA ARG A 256 -16.51 7.37 -13.67
C ARG A 256 -17.65 8.24 -13.16
N ALA A 257 -18.35 7.80 -12.11
CA ALA A 257 -19.42 8.55 -11.48
C ALA A 257 -18.91 9.73 -10.62
N ALA A 258 -17.61 9.78 -10.32
CA ALA A 258 -16.98 10.81 -9.52
C ALA A 258 -15.87 11.59 -10.26
N PRO A 259 -16.18 12.23 -11.41
CA PRO A 259 -15.18 12.93 -12.23
C PRO A 259 -14.50 14.11 -11.52
N GLN A 260 -15.06 14.60 -10.41
CA GLN A 260 -14.51 15.67 -9.57
C GLN A 260 -13.39 15.21 -8.61
N VAL A 261 -13.17 13.90 -8.50
CA VAL A 261 -12.18 13.26 -7.61
C VAL A 261 -11.05 12.69 -8.46
N LEU A 262 -9.80 13.02 -8.10
CA LEU A 262 -8.61 12.39 -8.67
C LEU A 262 -8.27 11.13 -7.86
N PHE A 263 -8.16 9.99 -8.52
CA PHE A 263 -7.72 8.74 -7.92
C PHE A 263 -6.26 8.48 -8.31
N VAL A 264 -5.43 8.08 -7.35
CA VAL A 264 -4.01 7.82 -7.54
C VAL A 264 -3.71 6.41 -7.03
N GLY A 265 -3.45 5.48 -7.95
CA GLY A 265 -3.16 4.08 -7.66
C GLY A 265 -1.70 3.72 -7.88
N ALA A 266 -1.20 2.72 -7.16
CA ALA A 266 0.13 2.15 -7.41
C ALA A 266 0.12 1.16 -8.59
N ALA A 267 1.15 1.22 -9.46
CA ALA A 267 1.32 0.27 -10.55
C ALA A 267 1.66 -1.15 -10.05
N GLY A 268 2.23 -1.27 -8.85
CA GLY A 268 2.60 -2.53 -8.23
C GLY A 268 4.09 -2.87 -8.36
N ASN A 269 4.56 -3.81 -7.54
CA ASN A 269 5.97 -4.01 -7.23
C ASN A 269 6.46 -5.42 -7.65
N GLN A 270 6.20 -5.84 -8.90
CA GLN A 270 6.60 -7.18 -9.37
C GLN A 270 7.57 -7.17 -10.56
N GLY A 271 7.94 -6.01 -11.09
CA GLY A 271 8.77 -5.90 -12.29
C GLY A 271 8.13 -6.53 -13.52
N LYS A 272 6.78 -6.49 -13.59
CA LYS A 272 6.00 -7.15 -14.64
C LYS A 272 5.23 -6.14 -15.47
N SER A 273 4.89 -6.54 -16.68
CA SER A 273 3.84 -5.83 -17.41
C SER A 273 2.55 -5.86 -16.60
N LEU A 274 1.77 -4.78 -16.66
CA LEU A 274 0.47 -4.71 -16.01
C LEU A 274 -0.47 -5.81 -16.52
N GLU A 275 -0.30 -6.25 -17.77
CA GLU A 275 -0.98 -7.42 -18.32
C GLU A 275 -0.67 -8.71 -17.56
N ALA A 276 0.60 -8.96 -17.24
CA ALA A 276 1.00 -10.15 -16.51
C ALA A 276 0.74 -10.07 -15.00
N ALA A 277 0.70 -8.85 -14.44
CA ALA A 277 0.34 -8.63 -13.03
C ALA A 277 -1.16 -8.78 -12.79
N ASP A 278 -1.97 -8.39 -13.79
CA ASP A 278 -3.44 -8.42 -13.84
C ASP A 278 -4.11 -8.04 -12.51
N GLN A 279 -3.84 -6.81 -12.10
CA GLN A 279 -4.44 -6.21 -10.91
C GLN A 279 -5.80 -5.58 -11.21
N ALA A 280 -6.63 -5.44 -10.19
CA ALA A 280 -7.96 -4.85 -10.33
C ALA A 280 -7.90 -3.37 -10.76
N THR A 281 -6.80 -2.68 -10.44
CA THR A 281 -6.51 -1.30 -10.85
C THR A 281 -5.95 -1.15 -12.27
N ARG A 282 -5.84 -2.24 -13.04
CA ARG A 282 -5.37 -2.21 -14.43
C ARG A 282 -6.48 -1.66 -15.36
N PHE A 283 -6.58 -0.34 -15.45
CA PHE A 283 -7.40 0.38 -16.40
C PHE A 283 -6.98 1.85 -16.44
N SER A 284 -7.50 2.60 -17.41
CA SER A 284 -7.27 4.05 -17.49
C SER A 284 -8.61 4.81 -17.50
N LEU A 285 -8.67 5.91 -16.76
CA LEU A 285 -9.77 6.86 -16.76
C LEU A 285 -9.21 8.30 -16.70
N PRO A 286 -9.95 9.31 -17.18
CA PRO A 286 -9.48 10.71 -17.16
C PRO A 286 -9.13 11.26 -15.76
N ASN A 287 -9.70 10.66 -14.71
CA ASN A 287 -9.50 11.04 -13.31
C ASN A 287 -8.77 9.96 -12.51
N PHE A 288 -8.04 9.05 -13.16
CA PHE A 288 -7.25 8.02 -12.50
C PHE A 288 -5.80 8.04 -13.01
N LEU A 289 -4.87 8.17 -12.08
CA LEU A 289 -3.43 8.05 -12.33
C LEU A 289 -2.95 6.72 -11.77
N LEU A 290 -2.30 5.92 -12.60
CA LEU A 290 -1.56 4.75 -12.16
C LEU A 290 -0.07 5.08 -12.14
N VAL A 291 0.55 4.98 -10.96
CA VAL A 291 1.87 5.53 -10.67
C VAL A 291 2.90 4.40 -10.54
N GLY A 292 3.92 4.42 -11.39
CA GLY A 292 5.10 3.57 -11.27
C GLY A 292 6.14 4.15 -10.32
N ALA A 293 7.16 3.36 -9.99
CA ALA A 293 8.25 3.76 -9.11
C ALA A 293 9.52 4.09 -9.88
N ALA A 294 10.17 5.17 -9.48
CA ALA A 294 11.48 5.59 -9.94
C ALA A 294 12.49 5.71 -8.80
N ASP A 295 13.77 5.56 -9.14
CA ASP A 295 14.93 5.70 -8.25
C ASP A 295 15.25 7.17 -7.93
N ALA A 296 16.40 7.40 -7.28
CA ALA A 296 16.87 8.74 -6.94
C ALA A 296 17.17 9.63 -8.17
N GLU A 297 17.47 9.03 -9.31
CA GLU A 297 17.80 9.66 -10.59
C GLU A 297 16.57 9.85 -11.51
N GLY A 298 15.44 9.25 -11.16
CA GLY A 298 14.21 9.31 -11.94
C GLY A 298 14.07 8.20 -12.98
N GLU A 299 14.93 7.18 -12.94
CA GLU A 299 14.85 6.00 -13.78
C GLU A 299 13.88 4.98 -13.18
N ASN A 300 13.28 4.13 -14.02
CA ASN A 300 12.34 3.11 -13.55
C ASN A 300 13.02 2.10 -12.61
N MET A 301 12.37 1.81 -11.48
CA MET A 301 12.77 0.68 -10.63
C MET A 301 12.49 -0.64 -11.34
N ASP A 302 13.40 -1.61 -11.20
CA ASP A 302 13.28 -2.94 -11.81
C ASP A 302 12.08 -3.74 -11.27
N TRP A 303 11.69 -3.50 -10.02
CA TRP A 303 10.51 -4.05 -9.39
C TRP A 303 9.23 -3.27 -9.70
N SER A 304 9.29 -2.07 -10.31
CA SER A 304 8.08 -1.37 -10.71
C SER A 304 7.39 -2.11 -11.85
N ASN A 305 6.08 -2.32 -11.74
CA ASN A 305 5.30 -2.76 -12.88
C ASN A 305 5.26 -1.66 -13.96
N TYR A 306 5.10 -2.09 -15.22
CA TYR A 306 5.15 -1.22 -16.39
C TYR A 306 4.01 -1.53 -17.38
N GLY A 307 3.67 -0.59 -18.24
CA GLY A 307 2.62 -0.74 -19.25
C GLY A 307 2.04 0.59 -19.67
N ASP A 308 1.23 0.59 -20.72
CA ASP A 308 0.61 1.81 -21.27
C ASP A 308 -0.37 2.46 -20.30
N GLU A 309 -0.89 1.71 -19.32
CA GLU A 309 -1.77 2.25 -18.28
C GLU A 309 -1.01 3.08 -17.23
N VAL A 310 0.33 2.93 -17.10
CA VAL A 310 1.14 3.75 -16.18
C VAL A 310 1.19 5.18 -16.70
N THR A 311 0.69 6.12 -15.88
CA THR A 311 0.54 7.51 -16.29
C THR A 311 1.79 8.35 -15.99
N LEU A 312 2.46 8.08 -14.89
CA LEU A 312 3.68 8.78 -14.46
C LEU A 312 4.48 7.92 -13.48
N LEU A 313 5.72 8.34 -13.22
CA LEU A 313 6.58 7.78 -12.19
C LEU A 313 6.66 8.73 -11.00
N GLY A 314 6.61 8.17 -9.80
CA GLY A 314 6.94 8.86 -8.55
C GLY A 314 8.20 8.28 -7.94
N ARG A 315 8.86 9.03 -7.05
CA ARG A 315 9.96 8.49 -6.26
C ARG A 315 9.44 7.29 -5.44
N GLY A 316 9.98 6.12 -5.69
CA GLY A 316 9.60 4.87 -5.01
C GLY A 316 10.70 4.28 -4.14
N GLU A 317 11.93 4.73 -4.32
CA GLU A 317 13.09 4.31 -3.53
C GLU A 317 13.32 5.25 -2.33
N ARG A 318 13.46 4.65 -1.13
CA ARG A 318 13.80 5.30 0.15
C ARG A 318 12.94 6.52 0.49
N VAL A 319 11.62 6.35 0.41
CA VAL A 319 10.68 7.47 0.43
C VAL A 319 10.24 7.90 1.83
N PRO A 320 10.31 9.20 2.14
CA PRO A 320 9.83 9.78 3.40
C PRO A 320 8.48 9.53 4.10
N ALA A 321 8.39 8.54 5.01
CA ALA A 321 7.34 8.30 6.04
C ALA A 321 7.69 8.24 7.58
N ARG A 322 6.90 8.89 8.42
CA ARG A 322 6.75 8.59 9.87
C ARG A 322 5.93 7.31 10.05
N LEU A 323 6.29 6.49 11.05
CA LEU A 323 5.59 5.25 11.42
C LEU A 323 5.06 5.38 12.86
N PRO A 324 4.01 4.60 13.24
CA PRO A 324 3.45 4.57 14.60
C PRO A 324 4.47 4.20 15.70
#